data_AF-A0A813FTK0-F1
#
_entry.id   AF-A0A813FTK0-F1
#
_cell.length_a   1.000
_cell.length_b   1.000
_cell.length_c   1.000
_cell.angle_alpha   90.00
_cell.angle_beta   90.00
_cell.angle_gamma   90.00
#
_symmetry.space_group_name_H-M   'P 1'
#
loop_
_entity.id
_entity.type
_entity.pdbx_description
1 polymer ?
#
loop_
_entity_poly.entity_id
_entity_poly.type
_entity_poly.pdbx_seq_one_letter_code
_entity_poly.pdbx_strand_id
1 'polypeptide(L)'
;MFSQNQGAFQGLLKDGGKHFSGLDEALMKNIEACKNLAQITKTSLGPYGMNKLIINHLNKHFVTSDTNTMVSELEVMHPAAKLVVLAATSQMKDRVHYFYHCKQHK
;
A
#
# COMPACT_ATOMS: atom_id res chain seq x y z
N MET A 1 -37.40 22.08 -10.00
CA MET A 1 -37.15 20.64 -9.89
C MET A 1 -36.01 20.29 -10.85
N PHE A 2 -34.78 20.16 -10.34
CA PHE A 2 -33.63 19.70 -11.12
C PHE A 2 -33.29 18.30 -10.63
N SER A 3 -33.90 17.30 -11.28
CA SER A 3 -33.58 15.88 -11.07
C SER A 3 -32.22 15.61 -11.68
N GLN A 4 -31.19 15.44 -10.86
CA GLN A 4 -29.88 15.02 -11.31
C GLN A 4 -29.95 13.55 -11.74
N ASN A 5 -29.56 13.34 -12.98
CA ASN A 5 -29.55 12.08 -13.72
C ASN A 5 -28.43 11.16 -13.20
N GLN A 6 -28.58 10.57 -12.01
CA GLN A 6 -27.63 9.57 -11.49
C GLN A 6 -27.63 8.26 -12.31
N GLY A 7 -28.68 7.99 -13.08
CA GLY A 7 -28.82 6.75 -13.87
C GLY A 7 -27.99 6.71 -15.17
N ALA A 8 -27.59 7.86 -15.73
CA ALA A 8 -26.92 7.89 -17.03
C ALA A 8 -25.46 7.37 -16.99
N PHE A 9 -24.77 7.53 -15.85
CA PHE A 9 -23.40 7.05 -15.70
C PHE A 9 -23.34 5.53 -15.46
N GLN A 10 -24.35 4.98 -14.78
CA GLN A 10 -24.38 3.58 -14.41
C GLN A 10 -24.63 2.65 -15.61
N GLY A 11 -25.32 3.13 -16.66
CA GLY A 11 -25.49 2.40 -17.93
C GLY A 11 -24.28 2.43 -18.88
N LEU A 12 -23.30 3.30 -18.64
CA LEU A 12 -22.04 3.37 -19.41
C LEU A 12 -20.96 2.44 -18.81
N LEU A 13 -21.08 2.14 -17.52
CA LEU A 13 -20.15 1.28 -16.78
C LEU A 13 -20.54 -0.19 -16.96
N LYS A 14 -19.54 -1.06 -17.08
CA LYS A 14 -19.74 -2.51 -17.10
C LYS A 14 -20.48 -2.95 -15.83
N ASP A 15 -21.46 -3.83 -15.98
CA ASP A 15 -22.22 -4.40 -14.86
C ASP A 15 -21.28 -4.93 -13.77
N GLY A 16 -21.49 -4.44 -12.54
CA GLY A 16 -20.65 -4.75 -11.37
C GLY A 16 -19.53 -3.75 -11.06
N GLY A 17 -19.35 -2.70 -11.88
CA GLY A 17 -18.41 -1.60 -11.61
C GLY A 17 -18.83 -0.79 -10.37
N LYS A 18 -18.07 -0.87 -9.29
CA LYS A 18 -18.24 0.01 -8.12
C LYS A 18 -17.67 1.38 -8.46
N HIS A 19 -18.53 2.32 -8.86
CA HIS A 19 -18.14 3.72 -9.03
C HIS A 19 -18.51 4.51 -7.77
N PHE A 20 -17.51 5.13 -7.14
CA PHE A 20 -17.73 6.04 -6.02
C PHE A 20 -17.80 7.46 -6.59
N SER A 21 -19.02 7.99 -6.72
CA SER A 21 -19.26 9.35 -7.19
C SER A 21 -19.13 10.33 -6.02
N GLY A 22 -17.95 10.94 -5.87
CA GLY A 22 -17.68 11.97 -4.87
C GLY A 22 -16.19 12.20 -4.69
N LEU A 23 -15.74 13.45 -4.82
CA LEU A 23 -14.33 13.82 -4.65
C LEU A 23 -13.87 13.51 -3.22
N ASP A 24 -14.72 13.80 -2.24
CA ASP A 24 -14.45 13.55 -0.82
C ASP A 24 -14.48 12.06 -0.45
N GLU A 25 -15.42 11.27 -0.98
CA GLU A 25 -15.51 9.84 -0.64
C GLU A 25 -14.31 9.05 -1.19
N ALA A 26 -13.92 9.31 -2.43
CA ALA A 26 -12.75 8.66 -3.03
C ALA A 26 -11.45 9.05 -2.30
N LEU A 27 -11.32 10.33 -1.93
CA LEU A 27 -10.15 10.83 -1.21
C LEU A 27 -10.05 10.24 0.19
N MET A 28 -11.14 10.18 0.94
CA MET A 28 -11.16 9.59 2.28
C MET A 28 -10.77 8.11 2.26
N LYS A 29 -11.26 7.32 1.30
CA LYS A 29 -10.86 5.91 1.13
C LYS A 29 -9.38 5.75 0.79
N ASN A 30 -8.84 6.62 -0.06
CA ASN A 30 -7.41 6.62 -0.39
C ASN A 30 -6.56 6.87 0.87
N ILE A 31 -6.94 7.87 1.68
CA ILE A 31 -6.24 8.21 2.93
C ILE A 31 -6.35 7.06 3.93
N GLU A 32 -7.55 6.49 4.10
CA GLU A 32 -7.78 5.39 5.04
C GLU A 32 -6.93 4.17 4.69
N ALA A 33 -6.87 3.79 3.41
CA ALA A 33 -6.06 2.66 2.96
C ALA A 33 -4.57 2.87 3.29
N CYS A 34 -4.03 4.06 3.00
CA CYS A 34 -2.64 4.39 3.31
C CYS A 34 -2.39 4.47 4.82
N LYS A 35 -3.34 5.01 5.59
CA LYS A 35 -3.24 5.13 7.05
C LYS A 35 -3.23 3.76 7.72
N ASN A 36 -4.05 2.82 7.24
CA ASN A 36 -4.08 1.45 7.75
C ASN A 36 -2.73 0.75 7.50
N LEU A 37 -2.18 0.90 6.29
CA LEU A 37 -0.84 0.38 5.97
C LEU A 37 0.25 1.00 6.86
N ALA A 38 0.17 2.30 7.14
CA ALA A 38 1.09 2.98 8.05
C ALA A 38 0.96 2.51 9.50
N GLN A 39 -0.26 2.21 9.99
CA GLN A 39 -0.46 1.72 11.35
C GLN A 39 0.20 0.34 11.57
N ILE A 40 0.12 -0.54 10.58
CA ILE A 40 0.75 -1.87 10.64
C ILE A 40 2.27 -1.73 10.80
N THR A 41 2.89 -0.91 9.97
CA THR A 41 4.35 -0.76 9.90
C THR A 41 4.94 0.11 11.02
N LYS A 42 4.19 1.11 11.50
CA LYS A 42 4.62 2.02 12.58
C LYS A 42 5.11 1.31 13.83
N THR A 43 4.47 0.19 14.17
CA THR A 43 4.80 -0.56 15.39
C THR A 43 6.12 -1.33 15.33
N SER A 44 6.69 -1.50 14.14
CA SER A 44 7.97 -2.18 13.92
C SER A 44 9.14 -1.21 13.79
N LEU A 45 8.89 0.09 13.90
CA LEU A 45 9.91 1.13 13.79
C LEU A 45 10.59 1.40 15.14
N GLY A 46 11.93 1.47 15.13
CA GLY A 46 12.75 1.85 16.27
C GLY A 46 13.41 0.68 17.01
N PRO A 47 14.24 0.95 18.03
CA PRO A 47 14.99 -0.08 18.75
C PRO A 47 14.10 -1.04 19.55
N TYR A 48 12.90 -0.59 19.92
CA TYR A 48 11.87 -1.40 20.59
C TYR A 48 10.71 -1.77 19.63
N GLY A 49 11.00 -1.83 18.32
CA GLY A 49 10.03 -2.23 17.31
C GLY A 49 9.57 -3.68 17.51
N MET A 50 8.27 -3.93 17.32
CA MET A 50 7.70 -5.27 17.39
C MET A 50 7.87 -6.00 16.05
N ASN A 51 8.30 -7.26 16.11
CA ASN A 51 8.32 -8.14 14.95
C ASN A 51 6.89 -8.51 14.51
N LYS A 52 6.69 -8.66 13.21
CA LYS A 52 5.42 -9.12 12.63
C LYS A 52 5.57 -10.55 12.13
N LEU A 53 4.57 -11.36 12.46
CA LEU A 53 4.37 -12.68 11.87
C LEU A 53 3.39 -12.54 10.71
N ILE A 54 3.86 -12.75 9.49
CA ILE A 54 3.06 -12.72 8.27
C ILE A 54 2.89 -14.15 7.78
N ILE A 55 1.65 -14.53 7.51
CA ILE A 55 1.28 -15.85 7.01
C ILE A 55 0.72 -15.65 5.60
N ASN A 56 1.43 -16.19 4.61
CA ASN A 56 1.02 -16.10 3.21
C ASN A 56 0.04 -17.25 2.85
N HIS A 57 -0.72 -17.10 1.77
CA HIS A 57 -1.69 -18.11 1.28
C HIS A 57 -1.03 -19.46 0.92
N LEU A 58 0.29 -19.47 0.70
CA LEU A 58 1.10 -20.69 0.49
C LEU A 58 1.60 -21.34 1.80
N ASN A 59 1.02 -20.99 2.96
CA ASN A 59 1.45 -21.44 4.30
C ASN A 59 2.94 -21.15 4.61
N LYS A 60 3.53 -20.15 3.95
CA LYS A 60 4.86 -19.66 4.29
C LYS A 60 4.75 -18.65 5.42
N HIS A 61 5.54 -18.86 6.47
CA HIS A 61 5.59 -17.98 7.64
C HIS A 61 6.82 -17.08 7.56
N PHE A 62 6.62 -15.77 7.75
CA PHE A 62 7.68 -14.79 7.81
C PHE A 62 7.62 -14.06 9.15
N VAL A 63 8.74 -14.04 9.87
CA VAL A 63 8.90 -13.22 11.08
C VAL A 63 9.91 -12.13 10.75
N THR A 64 9.48 -10.87 10.71
CA THR A 64 10.36 -9.76 10.32
C THR A 64 9.99 -8.44 11.00
N SER A 65 10.98 -7.58 11.20
CA SER A 65 10.84 -6.16 11.55
C SER A 65 11.04 -5.24 10.33
N ASP A 66 11.45 -5.77 9.18
CA ASP A 66 11.76 -4.98 7.99
C ASP A 66 10.50 -4.59 7.23
N THR A 67 10.22 -3.29 7.19
CA THR A 67 9.01 -2.75 6.55
C THR A 67 8.90 -3.08 5.06
N ASN A 68 10.01 -3.11 4.32
CA ASN A 68 9.99 -3.46 2.89
C ASN A 68 9.53 -4.90 2.67
N THR A 69 10.03 -5.83 3.49
CA THR A 69 9.64 -7.24 3.42
C THR A 69 8.19 -7.42 3.85
N MET A 70 7.74 -6.72 4.91
CA MET A 70 6.35 -6.77 5.33
C MET A 70 5.39 -6.36 4.21
N VAL A 71 5.64 -5.21 3.59
CA VAL A 71 4.74 -4.63 2.59
C VAL A 71 4.79 -5.40 1.26
N SER A 72 5.89 -6.12 0.98
CA SER A 72 6.01 -6.98 -0.21
C SER A 72 5.28 -8.31 -0.05
N GLU A 73 5.24 -8.87 1.16
CA GLU A 73 4.54 -10.13 1.45
C GLU A 73 3.04 -9.92 1.72
N LEU A 74 2.63 -8.70 2.09
CA LEU A 74 1.21 -8.35 2.26
C LEU A 74 0.53 -8.10 0.89
N GLU A 75 -0.65 -8.69 0.69
CA GLU A 75 -1.45 -8.50 -0.52
C GLU A 75 -2.24 -7.18 -0.47
N VAL A 76 -1.69 -6.13 -1.08
CA VAL A 76 -2.33 -4.80 -1.15
C VAL A 76 -3.16 -4.65 -2.42
N MET A 77 -4.49 -4.65 -2.27
CA MET A 77 -5.44 -4.50 -3.40
C MET A 77 -5.73 -3.04 -3.78
N HIS A 78 -5.61 -2.11 -2.82
CA HIS A 78 -6.00 -0.72 -3.03
C HIS A 78 -4.94 0.06 -3.85
N PRO A 79 -5.32 0.81 -4.91
CA PRO A 79 -4.36 1.46 -5.81
C PRO A 79 -3.46 2.49 -5.11
N ALA A 80 -4.03 3.33 -4.24
CA ALA A 80 -3.24 4.33 -3.50
C ALA A 80 -2.19 3.69 -2.58
N ALA A 81 -2.55 2.58 -1.91
CA ALA A 81 -1.64 1.87 -1.02
C ALA A 81 -0.54 1.12 -1.81
N LYS A 82 -0.85 0.65 -3.02
CA LYS A 82 0.13 0.05 -3.92
C LYS A 82 1.23 1.02 -4.34
N LEU A 83 0.92 2.31 -4.50
CA LEU A 83 1.94 3.34 -4.75
C LEU A 83 2.94 3.46 -3.58
N VAL A 84 2.45 3.34 -2.35
CA VAL A 84 3.30 3.36 -1.14
C VAL A 84 4.23 2.14 -1.11
N VAL A 85 3.72 0.96 -1.49
CA VAL A 85 4.53 -0.28 -1.62
C VAL A 85 5.68 -0.08 -2.61
N LEU A 86 5.37 0.45 -3.79
CA LEU A 86 6.37 0.72 -4.82
C LEU A 86 7.44 1.71 -4.33
N ALA A 87 7.03 2.77 -3.64
CA ALA A 87 7.97 3.73 -3.05
C ALA A 87 8.90 3.08 -2.02
N ALA A 88 8.37 2.20 -1.15
CA ALA A 88 9.17 1.47 -0.16
C ALA A 88 10.20 0.54 -0.82
N THR A 89 9.80 -0.18 -1.88
CA THR A 89 10.71 -1.03 -2.65
C THR A 89 11.79 -0.23 -3.36
N SER A 90 11.44 0.91 -3.97
CA SER A 90 12.42 1.81 -4.60
C SER A 90 13.43 2.35 -3.60
N GLN A 91 12.98 2.80 -2.42
CA GLN A 91 13.87 3.27 -1.36
C GLN A 91 14.89 2.19 -0.93
N MET A 92 14.44 0.94 -0.79
CA MET A 92 15.33 -0.17 -0.43
C MET A 92 16.35 -0.44 -1.55
N LYS A 93 15.93 -0.41 -2.82
CA LYS A 93 16.82 -0.57 -3.98
C LYS A 93 17.87 0.53 -4.03
N ASP A 94 17.47 1.79 -3.85
CA ASP A 94 18.39 2.92 -3.87
C ASP A 94 19.42 2.80 -2.75
N ARG A 95 19.00 2.47 -1.53
CA ARG A 95 19.91 2.24 -0.39
C ARG A 95 20.98 1.20 -0.72
N VAL A 96 20.57 0.09 -1.35
CA VAL A 96 21.47 -0.98 -1.75
C VAL A 96 22.43 -0.48 -2.85
N HIS A 97 21.92 0.25 -3.84
CA HIS A 97 22.73 0.85 -4.91
C HIS A 97 23.81 1.82 -4.35
N TYR A 98 23.43 2.73 -3.45
CA TYR A 98 24.37 3.64 -2.78
C TYR A 98 25.44 2.87 -1.98
N PHE A 99 25.07 1.77 -1.34
CA PHE A 99 26.03 0.93 -0.61
C PHE A 99 27.06 0.28 -1.54
N TYR A 100 26.63 -0.23 -2.70
CA TYR A 100 27.55 -0.77 -3.72
C TYR A 100 28.45 0.31 -4.30
N HIS A 101 27.91 1.48 -4.61
CA HIS A 101 28.68 2.60 -5.17
C HIS A 101 29.77 3.07 -4.18
N CYS A 102 29.45 3.14 -2.88
CA CYS A 102 30.42 3.49 -1.84
C CYS A 102 31.53 2.44 -1.69
N LYS A 103 31.22 1.14 -1.86
CA LYS A 103 32.22 0.06 -1.85
C LYS A 103 33.17 0.09 -3.04
N GLN A 104 32.75 0.60 -4.19
CA GLN A 104 33.59 0.70 -5.39
C GLN A 104 34.61 1.85 -5.33
N HIS A 105 34.42 2.80 -4.40
CA HIS A 105 35.28 3.98 -4.21
C HIS A 105 36.18 3.89 -2.96
N LYS A 106 36.30 2.71 -2.34
CA LYS A 106 37.26 2.39 -1.28
C LYS A 106 38.13 1.23 -1.71
#